data_AF-A0A2E2HE43-F1
#
_entry.id   AF-A0A2E2HE43-F1
#
_cell.length_a   1.000
_cell.length_b   1.000
_cell.length_c   1.000
_cell.angle_alpha   90.00
_cell.angle_beta   90.00
_cell.angle_gamma   90.00
#
_symmetry.space_group_name_H-M   'P 1'
#
loop_
_entity.id
_entity.type
_entity.pdbx_description
1 polymer ?
#
loop_
_entity_poly.entity_id
_entity_poly.type
_entity_poly.pdbx_seq_one_letter_code
_entity_poly.pdbx_strand_id
1 'polypeptide(L)'
;MKLYKSLFFTAFLSLSVSVSISAQDAMQTPREDAPIDLEGYWTTVITEDWRWRMVTPPAGDFASLPLNEEGIRVGNQWNAESDEGTCRPYGAANLLRMPVRINISWEDENTIRLESDHGMQTRYFHFDSDESMNDAPSWQGFSTAEWEGEALKVVTRNLRAGYIRRNGAPYSDNAVVTEYFRRHTTYGDDWITVMVIVDDPQYLTEPYFTSSSFKRMTDSSEWNPTPCEDR
;
A
#
# COMPACT_ATOMS: atom_id res chain seq x y z
N MET A 1 -67.72 3.98 -73.11
CA MET A 1 -66.65 2.98 -72.95
C MET A 1 -65.42 3.73 -72.41
N LYS A 2 -64.91 3.32 -71.25
CA LYS A 2 -64.07 4.13 -70.34
C LYS A 2 -62.65 4.41 -70.87
N LEU A 3 -62.19 5.65 -70.67
CA LEU A 3 -60.77 6.03 -70.74
C LEU A 3 -60.00 5.44 -69.54
N TYR A 4 -58.83 4.86 -69.77
CA TYR A 4 -57.86 4.50 -68.73
C TYR A 4 -56.64 5.43 -68.82
N LYS A 5 -56.43 6.24 -67.78
CA LYS A 5 -55.18 6.97 -67.52
C LYS A 5 -54.21 6.03 -66.82
N SER A 6 -53.00 5.90 -67.36
CA SER A 6 -51.89 5.21 -66.69
C SER A 6 -51.15 6.20 -65.80
N LEU A 7 -51.12 5.98 -64.48
CA LEU A 7 -50.24 6.68 -63.54
C LEU A 7 -49.00 5.83 -63.30
N PHE A 8 -47.82 6.40 -63.55
CA PHE A 8 -46.53 5.86 -63.10
C PHE A 8 -46.35 6.16 -61.60
N PHE A 9 -46.11 5.11 -60.80
CA PHE A 9 -45.75 5.22 -59.40
C PHE A 9 -44.23 5.01 -59.28
N THR A 10 -43.49 6.08 -58.99
CA THR A 10 -42.05 6.01 -58.70
C THR A 10 -41.86 5.66 -57.23
N ALA A 11 -41.31 4.49 -56.93
CA ALA A 11 -40.97 4.08 -55.58
C ALA A 11 -39.61 4.69 -55.18
N PHE A 12 -39.61 5.59 -54.20
CA PHE A 12 -38.40 6.05 -53.52
C PHE A 12 -38.06 5.06 -52.39
N LEU A 13 -36.95 4.35 -52.52
CA LEU A 13 -36.40 3.46 -51.49
C LEU A 13 -35.49 4.30 -50.57
N SER A 14 -35.95 4.65 -49.37
CA SER A 14 -35.11 5.32 -48.37
C SER A 14 -34.25 4.30 -47.62
N LEU A 15 -32.94 4.28 -47.87
CA LEU A 15 -31.99 3.56 -47.03
C LEU A 15 -31.80 4.31 -45.70
N SER A 16 -32.34 3.79 -44.61
CA SER A 16 -32.00 4.23 -43.25
C SER A 16 -30.70 3.55 -42.81
N VAL A 17 -29.61 4.32 -42.73
CA VAL A 17 -28.35 3.86 -42.12
C VAL A 17 -28.50 3.96 -40.62
N SER A 18 -28.64 2.82 -39.94
CA SER A 18 -28.58 2.75 -38.48
C SER A 18 -27.11 2.81 -38.06
N VAL A 19 -26.68 3.95 -37.53
CA VAL A 19 -25.39 4.04 -36.84
C VAL A 19 -25.57 3.41 -35.46
N SER A 20 -25.10 2.17 -35.31
CA SER A 20 -24.93 1.57 -33.99
C SER A 20 -23.70 2.19 -33.36
N ILE A 21 -23.88 3.18 -32.48
CA ILE A 21 -22.84 3.60 -31.55
C ILE A 21 -22.70 2.45 -30.55
N SER A 22 -21.72 1.58 -30.75
CA SER A 22 -21.24 0.73 -29.67
C SER A 22 -20.58 1.65 -28.65
N ALA A 23 -21.24 1.88 -27.51
CA ALA A 23 -20.54 2.29 -26.31
C ALA A 23 -19.56 1.15 -25.99
N GLN A 24 -18.29 1.33 -26.32
CA GLN A 24 -17.25 0.62 -25.58
C GLN A 24 -17.38 1.19 -24.17
N ASP A 25 -17.90 0.39 -23.23
CA ASP A 25 -17.61 0.62 -21.81
C ASP A 25 -16.08 0.72 -21.75
N ALA A 26 -15.58 1.94 -21.57
CA ALA A 26 -14.19 2.10 -21.18
C ALA A 26 -14.08 1.36 -19.85
N MET A 27 -13.21 0.35 -19.76
CA MET A 27 -12.88 -0.26 -18.48
C MET A 27 -12.43 0.87 -17.57
N GLN A 28 -13.21 1.13 -16.52
CA GLN A 28 -12.89 2.14 -15.53
C GLN A 28 -11.55 1.77 -14.89
N THR A 29 -10.70 2.77 -14.68
CA THR A 29 -9.38 2.53 -14.07
C THR A 29 -9.55 2.31 -12.56
N PRO A 30 -8.62 1.60 -11.90
CA PRO A 30 -8.58 1.53 -10.45
C PRO A 30 -8.59 2.89 -9.76
N ARG A 31 -8.01 3.92 -10.40
CA ARG A 31 -8.09 5.31 -9.91
C ARG A 31 -9.49 5.90 -10.02
N GLU A 32 -10.15 5.73 -11.17
CA GLU A 32 -11.51 6.22 -11.38
C GLU A 32 -12.53 5.51 -10.47
N ASP A 33 -12.30 4.24 -10.17
CA ASP A 33 -13.15 3.41 -9.31
C ASP A 33 -12.78 3.47 -7.83
N ALA A 34 -11.83 4.33 -7.44
CA ALA A 34 -11.36 4.43 -6.07
C ALA A 34 -12.51 4.79 -5.10
N PRO A 35 -12.90 3.90 -4.16
CA PRO A 35 -13.98 4.15 -3.21
C PRO A 35 -13.58 5.14 -2.12
N ILE A 36 -12.28 5.34 -1.92
CA ILE A 36 -11.69 6.29 -0.98
C ILE A 36 -10.54 7.03 -1.66
N ASP A 37 -10.42 8.32 -1.35
CA ASP A 37 -9.26 9.12 -1.75
C ASP A 37 -8.21 9.12 -0.63
N LEU A 38 -7.03 8.56 -0.92
CA LEU A 38 -5.90 8.50 0.01
C LEU A 38 -4.84 9.58 -0.26
N GLU A 39 -4.97 10.38 -1.33
CA GLU A 39 -3.93 11.32 -1.75
C GLU A 39 -3.67 12.40 -0.69
N GLY A 40 -2.39 12.72 -0.50
CA GLY A 40 -1.93 13.81 0.35
C GLY A 40 -0.83 13.41 1.34
N TYR A 41 -0.52 14.37 2.20
CA TYR A 41 0.47 14.24 3.26
C TYR A 41 -0.21 13.82 4.56
N TRP A 42 0.39 12.87 5.25
CA TRP A 42 -0.13 12.32 6.48
C TRP A 42 0.98 12.18 7.51
N THR A 43 0.69 12.49 8.76
CA THR A 43 1.63 12.35 9.87
C THR A 43 1.20 11.23 10.81
N THR A 44 2.14 10.41 11.26
CA THR A 44 1.86 9.37 12.25
C THR A 44 1.33 9.98 13.54
N VAL A 45 0.27 9.39 14.09
CA VAL A 45 -0.21 9.69 15.44
C VAL A 45 -0.03 8.45 16.31
N ILE A 46 0.77 8.58 17.37
CA ILE A 46 1.12 7.49 18.28
C ILE A 46 0.22 7.53 19.50
N THR A 47 -0.87 6.76 19.44
CA THR A 47 -1.79 6.53 20.57
C THR A 47 -1.75 5.09 21.09
N GLU A 48 -1.19 4.15 20.32
CA GLU A 48 -0.99 2.76 20.72
C GLU A 48 0.50 2.39 20.81
N ASP A 49 0.81 1.38 21.64
CA ASP A 49 2.15 0.80 21.84
C ASP A 49 3.27 1.84 21.99
N TRP A 50 3.00 2.95 22.70
CA TRP A 50 3.93 4.06 22.87
C TRP A 50 5.34 3.58 23.29
N ARG A 51 5.41 2.61 24.21
CA ARG A 51 6.65 1.99 24.69
C ARG A 51 7.51 1.42 23.56
N TRP A 52 6.87 0.88 22.51
CA TRP A 52 7.53 0.20 21.39
C TRP A 52 7.71 1.09 20.16
N ARG A 53 6.97 2.22 20.07
CA ARG A 53 6.99 3.13 18.91
C ARG A 53 7.82 4.40 19.13
N MET A 54 7.96 4.85 20.37
CA MET A 54 8.73 6.07 20.71
C MET A 54 10.14 5.77 21.18
N VAL A 55 10.40 4.54 21.61
CA VAL A 55 11.70 4.10 22.12
C VAL A 55 12.03 2.75 21.49
N THR A 56 13.21 2.64 20.89
CA THR A 56 13.72 1.34 20.43
C THR A 56 13.93 0.44 21.65
N PRO A 57 13.27 -0.72 21.75
CA PRO A 57 13.43 -1.59 22.90
C PRO A 57 14.85 -2.16 22.98
N PRO A 58 15.30 -2.60 24.16
CA PRO A 58 16.57 -3.31 24.28
C PRO A 58 16.65 -4.50 23.31
N ALA A 59 17.87 -4.82 22.85
CA ALA A 59 18.13 -6.05 22.13
C ALA A 59 17.64 -7.26 22.95
N GLY A 60 16.93 -8.18 22.30
CA GLY A 60 16.33 -9.35 22.96
C GLY A 60 15.00 -9.09 23.70
N ASP A 61 14.53 -7.83 23.81
CA ASP A 61 13.19 -7.54 24.34
C ASP A 61 12.12 -7.74 23.26
N PHE A 62 11.73 -8.99 23.06
CA PHE A 62 10.70 -9.40 22.10
C PHE A 62 9.31 -9.57 22.74
N ALA A 63 9.05 -8.86 23.84
CA ALA A 63 7.76 -8.91 24.50
C ALA A 63 6.62 -8.57 23.52
N SER A 64 5.56 -9.38 23.59
CA SER A 64 4.36 -9.29 22.76
C SER A 64 4.58 -9.51 21.26
N LEU A 65 5.67 -10.15 20.86
CA LEU A 65 5.86 -10.65 19.49
C LEU A 65 5.62 -12.15 19.45
N PRO A 66 4.92 -12.66 18.41
CA PRO A 66 4.70 -14.09 18.23
C PRO A 66 5.93 -14.77 17.61
N LEU A 67 7.14 -14.52 18.15
CA LEU A 67 8.36 -15.16 17.65
C LEU A 67 8.41 -16.64 18.07
N ASN A 68 8.82 -17.50 17.15
CA ASN A 68 9.19 -18.89 17.45
C ASN A 68 10.65 -18.96 17.95
N GLU A 69 11.14 -20.17 18.28
CA GLU A 69 12.51 -20.35 18.80
C GLU A 69 13.59 -19.86 17.82
N GLU A 70 13.39 -20.03 16.52
CA GLU A 70 14.31 -19.59 15.49
C GLU A 70 14.31 -18.06 15.33
N GLY A 71 13.12 -17.43 15.37
CA GLY A 71 12.99 -15.97 15.38
C GLY A 71 13.67 -15.33 16.59
N ILE A 72 13.53 -15.94 17.77
CA ILE A 72 14.24 -15.51 19.00
C ILE A 72 15.75 -15.68 18.83
N ARG A 73 16.20 -16.84 18.31
CA ARG A 73 17.64 -17.12 18.10
C ARG A 73 18.27 -16.11 17.15
N VAL A 74 17.63 -15.81 16.03
CA VAL A 74 18.10 -14.84 15.02
C VAL A 74 18.05 -13.42 15.59
N GLY A 75 16.94 -13.03 16.23
CA GLY A 75 16.81 -11.70 16.84
C GLY A 75 17.86 -11.42 17.91
N ASN A 76 18.25 -12.43 18.71
CA ASN A 76 19.31 -12.28 19.72
C ASN A 76 20.73 -12.12 19.15
N GLN A 77 20.93 -12.32 17.84
CA GLN A 77 22.21 -12.06 17.18
C GLN A 77 22.31 -10.61 16.68
N TRP A 78 21.22 -9.86 16.74
CA TRP A 78 21.17 -8.47 16.31
C TRP A 78 22.02 -7.57 17.21
N ASN A 79 22.67 -6.58 16.59
CA ASN A 79 23.28 -5.45 17.27
C ASN A 79 22.99 -4.17 16.47
N ALA A 80 22.79 -3.04 17.16
CA ALA A 80 22.41 -1.78 16.53
C ALA A 80 23.46 -1.28 15.51
N GLU A 81 24.75 -1.43 15.83
CA GLU A 81 25.86 -0.99 14.97
C GLU A 81 25.82 -1.65 13.57
N SER A 82 25.30 -2.88 13.47
CA SER A 82 25.20 -3.59 12.19
C SER A 82 24.19 -3.00 11.21
N ASP A 83 23.29 -2.14 11.67
CA ASP A 83 22.29 -1.48 10.84
C ASP A 83 22.55 0.01 10.61
N GLU A 84 23.65 0.55 11.15
CA GLU A 84 24.02 1.96 10.97
C GLU A 84 24.09 2.31 9.47
N GLY A 85 23.32 3.34 9.08
CA GLY A 85 23.23 3.79 7.69
C GLY A 85 22.47 2.86 6.75
N THR A 86 21.83 1.79 7.26
CA THR A 86 21.03 0.86 6.47
C THR A 86 19.54 1.20 6.55
N CYS A 87 18.80 0.86 5.49
CA CYS A 87 17.34 1.01 5.46
C CYS A 87 16.58 -0.21 5.98
N ARG A 88 17.27 -1.20 6.56
CA ARG A 88 16.68 -2.46 7.02
C ARG A 88 15.54 -2.26 8.03
N PRO A 89 15.63 -1.34 9.01
CA PRO A 89 14.52 -1.03 9.92
C PRO A 89 13.31 -0.36 9.26
N TYR A 90 13.48 0.19 8.05
CA TYR A 90 12.43 0.85 7.27
C TYR A 90 11.79 -0.09 6.23
N GLY A 91 12.01 -1.40 6.30
CA GLY A 91 11.36 -2.36 5.41
C GLY A 91 9.83 -2.37 5.56
N ALA A 92 9.13 -2.86 4.53
CA ALA A 92 7.67 -2.77 4.40
C ALA A 92 6.90 -3.24 5.65
N ALA A 93 7.35 -4.32 6.29
CA ALA A 93 6.71 -4.89 7.48
C ALA A 93 6.72 -3.98 8.73
N ASN A 94 7.60 -2.96 8.78
CA ASN A 94 7.74 -2.07 9.93
C ASN A 94 7.62 -0.58 9.57
N LEU A 95 7.72 -0.20 8.29
CA LEU A 95 7.73 1.20 7.85
C LEU A 95 6.56 2.01 8.41
N LEU A 96 5.33 1.52 8.26
CA LEU A 96 4.11 2.24 8.69
C LEU A 96 3.89 2.17 10.21
N ARG A 97 4.71 1.40 10.93
CA ARG A 97 4.75 1.37 12.40
C ARG A 97 5.64 2.47 12.98
N MET A 98 6.59 2.99 12.20
CA MET A 98 7.53 4.03 12.63
C MET A 98 6.87 5.41 12.76
N PRO A 99 7.43 6.36 13.54
CA PRO A 99 6.98 7.75 13.60
C PRO A 99 7.42 8.50 12.34
N VAL A 100 6.78 8.20 11.21
CA VAL A 100 7.08 8.82 9.91
C VAL A 100 5.93 9.70 9.44
N ARG A 101 6.23 10.59 8.51
CA ARG A 101 5.21 11.15 7.62
C ARG A 101 5.19 10.34 6.34
N ILE A 102 4.02 10.24 5.74
CA ILE A 102 3.85 9.62 4.43
C ILE A 102 3.20 10.59 3.46
N ASN A 103 3.61 10.52 2.20
CA ASN A 103 2.92 11.13 1.08
C ASN A 103 2.34 10.02 0.23
N ILE A 104 1.05 10.09 -0.08
CA ILE A 104 0.37 9.16 -0.97
C ILE A 104 -0.10 9.93 -2.19
N SER A 105 0.18 9.42 -3.39
CA SER A 105 -0.26 10.00 -4.66
C SER A 105 -0.52 8.90 -5.68
N TRP A 106 -1.31 9.18 -6.70
CA TRP A 106 -1.31 8.34 -7.91
C TRP A 106 -0.07 8.63 -8.74
N GLU A 107 0.66 7.59 -9.15
CA GLU A 107 1.73 7.69 -10.15
C GLU A 107 1.13 7.71 -11.56
N ASP A 108 0.13 6.86 -11.76
CA ASP A 108 -0.68 6.75 -12.98
C ASP A 108 -2.09 6.21 -12.62
N GLU A 109 -2.85 5.74 -13.59
CA GLU A 109 -4.22 5.25 -13.40
C GLU A 109 -4.32 3.89 -12.68
N ASN A 110 -3.22 3.14 -12.58
CA ASN A 110 -3.15 1.78 -12.05
C ASN A 110 -2.13 1.60 -10.92
N THR A 111 -1.47 2.69 -10.49
CA THR A 111 -0.39 2.61 -9.49
C THR A 111 -0.50 3.73 -8.47
N ILE A 112 -0.60 3.36 -7.19
CA ILE A 112 -0.42 4.29 -6.07
C ILE A 112 1.05 4.31 -5.65
N ARG A 113 1.58 5.50 -5.42
CA ARG A 113 2.92 5.74 -4.85
C ARG A 113 2.78 6.19 -3.40
N LEU A 114 3.54 5.55 -2.51
CA LEU A 114 3.68 5.94 -1.11
C LEU A 114 5.15 6.27 -0.82
N GLU A 115 5.42 7.45 -0.31
CA GLU A 115 6.74 7.89 0.12
C GLU A 115 6.77 8.09 1.64
N SER A 116 7.90 7.80 2.29
CA SER A 116 8.14 8.17 3.69
C SER A 116 9.19 9.28 3.80
N ASP A 117 9.02 10.18 4.77
CA ASP A 117 10.02 11.23 5.03
C ASP A 117 11.30 10.62 5.62
N HIS A 118 11.20 9.84 6.69
CA HIS A 118 12.32 9.14 7.30
C HIS A 118 12.59 7.83 6.58
N GLY A 119 13.88 7.56 6.38
CA GLY A 119 14.35 6.46 5.55
C GLY A 119 14.18 6.72 4.05
N MET A 120 13.45 7.75 3.62
CA MET A 120 13.20 8.07 2.21
C MET A 120 12.77 6.83 1.39
N GLN A 121 11.88 6.01 1.95
CA GLN A 121 11.40 4.82 1.26
C GLN A 121 10.31 5.21 0.26
N THR A 122 10.32 4.59 -0.91
CA THR A 122 9.25 4.70 -1.90
C THR A 122 8.67 3.32 -2.14
N ARG A 123 7.34 3.24 -2.16
CA ARG A 123 6.58 2.02 -2.45
C ARG A 123 5.61 2.31 -3.59
N TYR A 124 5.46 1.33 -4.47
CA TYR A 124 4.51 1.34 -5.57
C TYR A 124 3.51 0.21 -5.38
N PHE A 125 2.24 0.54 -5.46
CA PHE A 125 1.10 -0.34 -5.22
C PHE A 125 0.37 -0.53 -6.55
N HIS A 126 0.62 -1.66 -7.21
CA HIS A 126 0.16 -1.93 -8.57
C HIS A 126 -1.18 -2.68 -8.56
N PHE A 127 -2.20 -2.14 -9.23
CA PHE A 127 -3.50 -2.78 -9.35
C PHE A 127 -3.53 -3.84 -10.48
N ASP A 128 -2.83 -3.56 -11.58
CA ASP A 128 -2.68 -4.48 -12.70
C ASP A 128 -1.25 -5.05 -12.71
N SER A 129 -1.01 -6.12 -11.96
CA SER A 129 0.32 -6.74 -11.93
C SER A 129 0.32 -8.16 -12.52
N ASP A 130 0.42 -8.24 -13.85
CA ASP A 130 1.10 -9.37 -14.51
C ASP A 130 2.63 -9.24 -14.39
N GLU A 131 3.13 -8.14 -13.81
CA GLU A 131 4.54 -7.97 -13.47
C GLU A 131 4.95 -9.02 -12.43
N SER A 132 5.60 -10.05 -12.97
CA SER A 132 6.27 -11.09 -12.22
C SER A 132 7.20 -10.49 -11.17
N MET A 133 7.29 -11.13 -10.01
CA MET A 133 8.29 -10.94 -8.95
C MET A 133 9.74 -11.25 -9.41
N ASN A 134 10.08 -10.97 -10.67
CA ASN A 134 11.36 -11.27 -11.32
C ASN A 134 12.46 -10.29 -10.94
N ASP A 135 12.13 -9.17 -10.32
CA ASP A 135 13.11 -8.24 -9.78
C ASP A 135 13.82 -8.82 -8.56
N ALA A 136 15.04 -8.31 -8.29
CA ALA A 136 15.77 -8.68 -7.09
C ALA A 136 15.00 -8.23 -5.82
N PRO A 137 15.00 -9.03 -4.74
CA PRO A 137 14.36 -8.65 -3.50
C PRO A 137 14.81 -7.28 -2.97
N SER A 138 13.87 -6.51 -2.43
CA SER A 138 14.12 -5.17 -1.87
C SER A 138 13.54 -5.04 -0.46
N TRP A 139 13.89 -3.97 0.27
CA TRP A 139 13.29 -3.70 1.59
C TRP A 139 11.79 -3.38 1.51
N GLN A 140 11.34 -2.86 0.37
CA GLN A 140 9.94 -2.52 0.11
C GLN A 140 9.18 -3.60 -0.66
N GLY A 141 9.89 -4.63 -1.14
CA GLY A 141 9.34 -5.73 -1.90
C GLY A 141 8.69 -5.30 -3.20
N PHE A 142 7.77 -6.14 -3.67
CA PHE A 142 6.84 -5.87 -4.76
C PHE A 142 5.41 -5.93 -4.19
N SER A 143 4.62 -4.89 -4.43
CA SER A 143 3.30 -4.73 -3.83
C SER A 143 2.19 -4.75 -4.88
N THR A 144 1.20 -5.61 -4.69
CA THR A 144 -0.02 -5.67 -5.48
C THR A 144 -1.18 -5.06 -4.70
N ALA A 145 -2.05 -4.32 -5.37
CA ALA A 145 -3.15 -3.60 -4.74
C ALA A 145 -4.51 -4.00 -5.30
N GLU A 146 -5.52 -3.98 -4.45
CA GLU A 146 -6.92 -4.15 -4.86
C GLU A 146 -7.82 -3.33 -3.94
N TRP A 147 -8.96 -2.87 -4.48
CA TRP A 147 -10.01 -2.27 -3.67
C TRP A 147 -10.87 -3.36 -3.02
N GLU A 148 -10.99 -3.32 -1.70
CA GLU A 148 -11.82 -4.26 -0.94
C GLU A 148 -12.82 -3.48 -0.08
N GLY A 149 -14.02 -3.26 -0.63
CA GLY A 149 -15.02 -2.38 -0.02
C GLY A 149 -14.50 -0.94 0.08
N GLU A 150 -14.51 -0.34 1.27
CA GLU A 150 -13.97 1.01 1.53
C GLU A 150 -12.52 0.97 2.03
N ALA A 151 -11.72 0.00 1.55
CA ALA A 151 -10.32 -0.14 1.90
C ALA A 151 -9.46 -0.39 0.66
N LEU A 152 -8.24 0.15 0.67
CA LEU A 152 -7.17 -0.34 -0.19
C LEU A 152 -6.49 -1.51 0.51
N LYS A 153 -6.47 -2.68 -0.13
CA LYS A 153 -5.66 -3.80 0.31
C LYS A 153 -4.38 -3.85 -0.51
N VAL A 154 -3.25 -4.02 0.17
CA VAL A 154 -1.93 -4.12 -0.45
C VAL A 154 -1.27 -5.40 0.05
N VAL A 155 -0.79 -6.24 -0.86
CA VAL A 155 -0.03 -7.45 -0.53
C VAL A 155 1.38 -7.31 -1.07
N THR A 156 2.36 -7.35 -0.18
CA THR A 156 3.78 -7.20 -0.50
C THR A 156 4.51 -8.53 -0.32
N ARG A 157 5.33 -8.89 -1.32
CA ARG A 157 6.23 -10.05 -1.32
C ARG A 157 7.61 -9.65 -1.88
N ASN A 158 8.49 -10.62 -2.14
CA ASN A 158 9.85 -10.38 -2.68
C ASN A 158 10.68 -9.44 -1.79
N LEU A 159 10.54 -9.63 -0.47
CA LEU A 159 11.19 -8.80 0.53
C LEU A 159 12.61 -9.29 0.81
N ARG A 160 13.50 -8.39 1.18
CA ARG A 160 14.72 -8.76 1.92
C ARG A 160 14.36 -9.03 3.38
N ALA A 161 15.03 -9.99 4.02
CA ALA A 161 14.85 -10.27 5.44
C ALA A 161 15.17 -9.06 6.33
N GLY A 162 14.16 -8.49 6.97
CA GLY A 162 14.26 -7.26 7.76
C GLY A 162 13.74 -7.44 9.18
N TYR A 163 13.17 -6.37 9.72
CA TYR A 163 12.63 -6.38 11.08
C TYR A 163 11.17 -5.96 11.13
N ILE A 164 10.39 -6.65 11.98
CA ILE A 164 9.05 -6.20 12.41
C ILE A 164 9.11 -5.21 13.58
N ARG A 165 10.30 -5.07 14.20
CA ARG A 165 10.58 -4.10 15.26
C ARG A 165 12.07 -3.74 15.26
N ARG A 166 12.39 -2.47 15.49
CA ARG A 166 13.77 -1.93 15.38
C ARG A 166 14.84 -2.61 16.25
N ASN A 167 14.46 -3.38 17.27
CA ASN A 167 15.41 -4.07 18.13
C ASN A 167 15.87 -5.44 17.59
N GLY A 168 15.79 -5.64 16.28
CA GLY A 168 16.25 -6.85 15.60
C GLY A 168 15.22 -7.98 15.52
N ALA A 169 13.97 -7.77 15.93
CA ALA A 169 12.94 -8.80 15.81
C ALA A 169 12.67 -9.10 14.33
N PRO A 170 12.97 -10.32 13.83
CA PRO A 170 13.15 -10.54 12.41
C PRO A 170 11.83 -10.86 11.68
N TYR A 171 11.83 -10.59 10.38
CA TYR A 171 11.04 -11.33 9.38
C TYR A 171 11.98 -11.85 8.28
N SER A 172 11.63 -12.97 7.64
CA SER A 172 12.41 -13.62 6.58
C SER A 172 12.15 -13.00 5.20
N ASP A 173 12.95 -13.36 4.20
CA ASP A 173 12.69 -13.01 2.80
C ASP A 173 11.46 -13.72 2.21
N ASN A 174 10.92 -14.73 2.91
CA ASN A 174 9.66 -15.41 2.58
C ASN A 174 8.43 -14.74 3.20
N ALA A 175 8.61 -13.66 3.97
CA ALA A 175 7.49 -12.98 4.62
C ALA A 175 6.50 -12.41 3.59
N VAL A 176 5.22 -12.46 3.93
CA VAL A 176 4.14 -11.79 3.19
C VAL A 176 3.57 -10.70 4.09
N VAL A 177 3.56 -9.47 3.61
CA VAL A 177 2.98 -8.33 4.33
C VAL A 177 1.67 -7.95 3.67
N THR A 178 0.57 -8.03 4.40
CA THR A 178 -0.75 -7.57 3.94
C THR A 178 -1.15 -6.32 4.70
N GLU A 179 -1.50 -5.26 3.99
CA GLU A 179 -1.89 -3.98 4.56
C GLU A 179 -3.29 -3.60 4.11
N TYR A 180 -4.08 -3.06 5.03
CA TYR A 180 -5.40 -2.49 4.73
C TYR A 180 -5.41 -1.02 5.12
N PHE A 181 -5.51 -0.13 4.14
CA PHE A 181 -5.63 1.30 4.35
C PHE A 181 -7.11 1.67 4.33
N ARG A 182 -7.58 2.27 5.43
CA ARG A 182 -8.94 2.82 5.53
C ARG A 182 -8.88 4.29 5.87
N ARG A 183 -9.57 5.11 5.08
CA ARG A 183 -9.78 6.52 5.40
C ARG A 183 -11.05 6.68 6.23
N HIS A 184 -11.00 7.57 7.22
CA HIS A 184 -12.19 7.97 7.97
C HIS A 184 -12.05 9.40 8.49
N THR A 185 -13.19 10.04 8.78
CA THR A 185 -13.22 11.35 9.42
C THR A 185 -13.71 11.18 10.85
N THR A 186 -12.98 11.71 11.82
CA THR A 186 -13.36 11.63 13.24
C THR A 186 -12.85 12.87 13.96
N TYR A 187 -13.69 13.45 14.83
CA TYR A 187 -13.41 14.71 15.53
C TYR A 187 -13.12 15.90 14.61
N GLY A 188 -13.65 15.89 13.39
CA GLY A 188 -13.44 16.95 12.39
C GLY A 188 -12.09 16.86 11.66
N ASP A 189 -11.30 15.83 11.95
CA ASP A 189 -10.03 15.55 11.29
C ASP A 189 -10.16 14.34 10.36
N ASP A 190 -9.37 14.34 9.29
CA ASP A 190 -9.23 13.21 8.37
C ASP A 190 -8.07 12.31 8.79
N TRP A 191 -8.33 11.00 8.76
CA TRP A 191 -7.43 9.97 9.23
C TRP A 191 -7.29 8.85 8.19
N ILE A 192 -6.13 8.21 8.20
CA ILE A 192 -5.95 6.86 7.68
C ILE A 192 -5.62 5.96 8.86
N THR A 193 -6.31 4.83 8.97
CA THR A 193 -5.85 3.71 9.79
C THR A 193 -5.33 2.63 8.86
N VAL A 194 -4.10 2.19 9.11
CA VAL A 194 -3.47 1.08 8.40
C VAL A 194 -3.34 -0.11 9.34
N MET A 195 -3.96 -1.21 8.96
CA MET A 195 -3.73 -2.50 9.59
C MET A 195 -2.67 -3.25 8.79
N VAL A 196 -1.63 -3.73 9.45
CA VAL A 196 -0.53 -4.50 8.84
C VAL A 196 -0.55 -5.89 9.43
N ILE A 197 -0.48 -6.90 8.57
CA ILE A 197 -0.38 -8.32 8.91
C ILE A 197 0.92 -8.84 8.30
N VAL A 198 1.78 -9.41 9.14
CA VAL A 198 3.03 -10.05 8.70
C VAL A 198 2.88 -11.55 8.91
N ASP A 199 2.87 -12.30 7.81
CA ASP A 199 2.91 -13.76 7.81
C ASP A 199 4.34 -14.21 7.47
N ASP A 200 4.99 -14.89 8.43
CA ASP A 200 6.34 -15.43 8.26
C ASP A 200 6.54 -16.66 9.15
N PRO A 201 6.12 -17.86 8.70
CA PRO A 201 6.19 -19.08 9.51
C PRO A 201 7.63 -19.50 9.87
N GLN A 202 8.63 -18.93 9.20
CA GLN A 202 10.03 -19.18 9.50
C GLN A 202 10.42 -18.62 10.87
N TYR A 203 9.95 -17.42 11.23
CA TYR A 203 10.29 -16.76 12.49
C TYR A 203 9.11 -16.52 13.43
N LEU A 204 7.87 -16.64 12.94
CA LEU A 204 6.65 -16.39 13.72
C LEU A 204 5.87 -17.68 13.97
N THR A 205 5.20 -17.77 15.13
CA THR A 205 4.27 -18.86 15.47
C THR A 205 2.87 -18.65 14.90
N GLU A 206 2.52 -17.40 14.62
CA GLU A 206 1.25 -16.96 14.04
C GLU A 206 1.45 -15.60 13.35
N PRO A 207 0.54 -15.17 12.47
CA PRO A 207 0.66 -13.86 11.83
C PRO A 207 0.72 -12.72 12.87
N TYR A 208 1.62 -11.77 12.66
CA TYR A 208 1.77 -10.60 13.52
C TYR A 208 0.91 -9.44 13.02
N PHE A 209 0.01 -8.95 13.87
CA PHE A 209 -0.92 -7.87 13.54
C PHE A 209 -0.51 -6.57 14.22
N THR A 210 -0.53 -5.48 13.47
CA THR A 210 -0.44 -4.12 14.01
C THR A 210 -1.45 -3.20 13.36
N SER A 211 -1.78 -2.12 14.06
CA SER A 211 -2.56 -1.00 13.53
C SER A 211 -1.78 0.28 13.75
N SER A 212 -1.90 1.25 12.86
CA SER A 212 -1.30 2.59 13.00
C SER A 212 -2.20 3.65 12.37
N SER A 213 -2.37 4.76 13.08
CA SER A 213 -3.18 5.89 12.63
C SER A 213 -2.30 7.02 12.11
N PHE A 214 -2.73 7.64 11.02
CA PHE A 214 -2.12 8.81 10.42
C PHE A 214 -3.17 9.91 10.28
N LYS A 215 -2.81 11.14 10.64
CA LYS A 215 -3.67 12.31 10.51
C LYS A 215 -3.28 13.10 9.25
N ARG A 216 -4.27 13.56 8.49
CA ARG A 216 -4.05 14.40 7.31
C ARG A 216 -3.37 15.71 7.70
N MET A 217 -2.34 16.07 6.95
CA MET A 217 -1.64 17.34 7.07
C MET A 217 -2.30 18.40 6.16
N THR A 218 -2.18 19.68 6.52
CA THR A 218 -2.74 20.78 5.72
C THR A 218 -1.98 21.00 4.41
N ASP A 219 -0.66 20.81 4.45
CA ASP A 219 0.27 20.95 3.33
C ASP A 219 1.56 20.15 3.60
N SER A 220 2.59 20.34 2.78
CA SER A 220 3.90 19.69 2.90
C SER A 220 4.91 20.47 3.75
N SER A 221 4.52 21.50 4.49
CA SER A 221 5.46 22.37 5.23
C SER A 221 6.28 21.64 6.30
N GLU A 222 5.74 20.56 6.88
CA GLU A 222 6.46 19.69 7.82
C GLU A 222 7.16 18.49 7.16
N TRP A 223 7.08 18.36 5.84
CA TRP A 223 7.78 17.30 5.11
C TRP A 223 9.28 17.57 5.13
N ASN A 224 10.03 16.71 5.81
CA ASN A 224 11.47 16.85 5.98
C ASN A 224 12.18 15.51 5.73
N PRO A 225 12.43 15.14 4.46
CA PRO A 225 13.05 13.88 4.11
C PRO A 225 14.42 13.71 4.76
N THR A 226 14.60 12.59 5.44
CA THR A 226 15.88 12.19 6.02
C THR A 226 16.23 10.79 5.54
N PRO A 227 17.48 10.56 5.09
CA PRO A 227 17.94 9.23 4.72
C PRO A 227 17.80 8.23 5.88
N CYS A 228 18.22 7.00 5.63
CA CYS A 228 18.26 5.96 6.64
C CYS A 228 19.32 6.28 7.71
N GLU A 229 18.95 7.13 8.68
CA GLU A 229 19.72 7.45 9.87
C GLU A 229 19.06 6.78 11.08
N ASP A 230 19.89 6.33 12.02
CA ASP A 230 19.45 5.89 13.33
C ASP A 230 19.10 7.12 14.18
N ARG A 231 17.85 7.18 14.63
CA ARG A 231 17.46 7.99 15.78
C ARG A 231 16.78 7.09 16.78
#